data_AF-A0A0A2STC3-F1
#
_entry.id   AF-A0A0A2STC3-F1
#
_cell.length_a   1.000
_cell.length_b   1.000
_cell.length_c   1.000
_cell.angle_alpha   90.00
_cell.angle_beta   90.00
_cell.angle_gamma   90.00
#
_symmetry.space_group_name_H-M   'P 1'
#
loop_
_entity.id
_entity.type
_entity.pdbx_description
1 polymer ?
#
loop_
_entity_poly.entity_id
_entity_poly.type
_entity_poly.pdbx_seq_one_letter_code
_entity_poly.pdbx_strand_id
1 'polypeptide(L)'
;MGFYFNTFRQQLGDKAYNEQKYEEALKHYSEALNTLNLHAATRNALHNDFYDALVYVRSDIIITKLMLIRSKAQELNFDIMTNYWQEIPGLLYEMELTYNEHLTKSTRSFSHKDQVIKKVNESLITICEEISDELVDQLEEATHQTQSDAILSQAIEWMNRAINFQVKEGHGPKLSSSLGYLNLLERRYKETGEESNLRIMSHYIEKHKLLEITIKSPLRNLELLSYVARLALFNHQDTSELTEECRRLYVLIPEEEKDNPILDDLQSLLNLIPRNGAEEERELEAMDQTNDTDFIEVIEEGSGFTTSALEKFDSDVNTSMMDFQNVSIEPPQSHTPIHPSANPFNTSDHIVAHSSSINQPLFGVPGSSRASQLGFFSTSSSVQPLKEFSYSNAFQAALVKITANSTNPNFLANLLSLIADFFEEYRASGIQKQNAIILAYDLYQQVLTIDPMHHRASVKRNELRSQHSKLIGAYQSYSRSSSPILATQIEEAKNCLNRTVEELTIQLESLLMNDPEKIQHTLNGLIHFIGTKLTKGVITTTPSPEISTMLRQTFHEKLQELGHPDAVTPQFF
;
A
#
# COMPACT_ATOMS: atom_id res chain seq x y z
N MET A 1 -16.18 -10.81 14.00
CA MET A 1 -15.30 -10.89 12.80
C MET A 1 -15.88 -10.23 11.54
N GLY A 2 -17.19 -10.17 11.30
CA GLY A 2 -17.77 -9.68 10.02
C GLY A 2 -17.71 -8.18 9.72
N PHE A 3 -16.78 -7.41 10.32
CA PHE A 3 -16.65 -5.97 10.05
C PHE A 3 -15.87 -5.66 8.77
N TYR A 4 -15.00 -6.56 8.33
CA TYR A 4 -14.18 -6.45 7.11
C TYR A 4 -13.91 -7.82 6.49
N PHE A 5 -13.54 -8.80 7.31
CA PHE A 5 -13.27 -10.17 6.87
C PHE A 5 -14.49 -10.81 6.22
N ASN A 6 -14.28 -11.43 5.06
CA ASN A 6 -15.27 -12.03 4.17
C ASN A 6 -16.34 -11.06 3.63
N THR A 7 -16.17 -9.74 3.78
CA THR A 7 -17.07 -8.77 3.15
C THR A 7 -16.87 -8.72 1.63
N PHE A 8 -17.93 -8.35 0.89
CA PHE A 8 -17.85 -8.15 -0.56
C PHE A 8 -16.76 -7.16 -0.98
N ARG A 9 -16.55 -6.09 -0.20
CA ARG A 9 -15.49 -5.09 -0.48
C ARG A 9 -14.09 -5.67 -0.29
N GLN A 10 -13.87 -6.50 0.73
CA GLN A 10 -12.62 -7.26 0.86
C GLN A 10 -12.46 -8.22 -0.33
N GLN A 11 -13.46 -9.04 -0.64
CA GLN A 11 -13.38 -10.03 -1.73
C GLN A 11 -13.14 -9.43 -3.11
N LEU A 12 -13.76 -8.29 -3.44
CA LEU A 12 -13.47 -7.56 -4.67
C LEU A 12 -12.11 -6.88 -4.65
N GLY A 13 -11.70 -6.31 -3.51
CA GLY A 13 -10.36 -5.75 -3.33
C GLY A 13 -9.28 -6.80 -3.54
N ASP A 14 -9.38 -7.94 -2.86
CA ASP A 14 -8.48 -9.08 -2.97
C ASP A 14 -8.44 -9.63 -4.40
N LYS A 15 -9.59 -9.73 -5.06
CA LYS A 15 -9.66 -10.16 -6.46
C LYS A 15 -8.94 -9.17 -7.38
N ALA A 16 -9.23 -7.88 -7.28
CA ALA A 16 -8.60 -6.85 -8.09
C ALA A 16 -7.09 -6.78 -7.84
N TYR A 17 -6.65 -6.92 -6.59
CA TYR A 17 -5.25 -6.96 -6.19
C TYR A 17 -4.53 -8.16 -6.82
N ASN A 18 -5.12 -9.35 -6.75
CA ASN A 18 -4.58 -10.57 -7.37
C ASN A 18 -4.59 -10.51 -8.91
N GLU A 19 -5.50 -9.74 -9.51
CA GLU A 19 -5.52 -9.40 -10.95
C GLU A 19 -4.58 -8.23 -11.31
N GLN A 20 -3.74 -7.75 -10.37
CA GLN A 20 -2.82 -6.60 -10.50
C GLN A 20 -3.49 -5.25 -10.83
N LYS A 21 -4.81 -5.14 -10.62
CA LYS A 21 -5.59 -3.91 -10.82
C LYS A 21 -5.59 -3.06 -9.54
N TYR A 22 -4.43 -2.54 -9.19
CA TYR A 22 -4.22 -1.95 -7.87
C TYR A 22 -5.08 -0.69 -7.61
N GLU A 23 -5.43 0.12 -8.61
CA GLU A 23 -6.38 1.24 -8.39
C GLU A 23 -7.81 0.76 -8.08
N GLU A 24 -8.26 -0.34 -8.70
CA GLU A 24 -9.57 -0.95 -8.43
C GLU A 24 -9.60 -1.58 -7.04
N ALA A 25 -8.51 -2.26 -6.65
CA ALA A 25 -8.33 -2.80 -5.31
C ALA A 25 -8.34 -1.70 -4.24
N LEU A 26 -7.56 -0.63 -4.46
CA LEU A 26 -7.45 0.52 -3.56
C LEU A 26 -8.80 1.19 -3.35
N LYS A 27 -9.62 1.32 -4.40
CA LYS A 27 -10.98 1.85 -4.31
C LYS A 27 -11.84 1.00 -3.37
N HIS A 28 -11.83 -0.33 -3.52
CA HIS A 28 -12.63 -1.22 -2.70
C HIS A 28 -12.20 -1.25 -1.23
N TYR A 29 -10.89 -1.30 -0.96
CA TYR A 29 -10.39 -1.21 0.41
C TYR A 29 -10.67 0.16 1.06
N SER A 30 -10.56 1.25 0.29
CA SER A 30 -10.94 2.60 0.76
C SER A 30 -12.43 2.71 1.07
N GLU A 31 -13.30 2.11 0.26
CA GLU A 31 -14.74 2.03 0.54
C GLU A 31 -15.01 1.22 1.83
N ALA A 32 -14.31 0.11 2.06
CA ALA A 32 -14.42 -0.67 3.30
C ALA A 32 -13.96 0.12 4.54
N LEU A 33 -12.85 0.85 4.47
CA LEU A 33 -12.40 1.73 5.56
C LEU A 33 -13.44 2.84 5.87
N ASN A 34 -14.07 3.41 4.84
CA ASN A 34 -15.16 4.37 5.04
C ASN A 34 -16.37 3.75 5.77
N THR A 35 -16.77 2.50 5.43
CA THR A 35 -17.83 1.77 6.14
C THR A 35 -17.46 1.53 7.62
N LEU A 36 -16.20 1.17 7.91
CA LEU A 36 -15.72 1.01 9.28
C LEU A 36 -15.73 2.32 10.06
N ASN A 37 -15.29 3.42 9.46
CA ASN A 37 -15.32 4.75 10.08
C ASN A 37 -16.75 5.22 10.38
N LEU A 38 -17.71 4.93 9.48
CA LEU A 38 -19.13 5.18 9.74
C LEU A 38 -19.65 4.33 10.92
N HIS A 39 -19.24 3.06 11.01
CA HIS A 39 -19.60 2.21 12.15
C HIS A 39 -18.99 2.72 13.47
N ALA A 40 -17.74 3.20 13.47
CA ALA A 40 -17.12 3.82 14.65
C ALA A 40 -17.93 5.01 15.17
N ALA A 41 -18.42 5.87 14.27
CA ALA A 41 -19.19 7.06 14.63
C ALA A 41 -20.57 6.76 15.25
N THR A 42 -21.11 5.53 15.09
CA THR A 42 -22.47 5.18 15.56
C THR A 42 -22.50 4.45 16.90
N ARG A 43 -21.35 4.02 17.46
CA ARG A 43 -21.31 3.27 18.73
C ARG A 43 -20.37 3.89 19.76
N ASN A 44 -20.90 4.12 20.97
CA ASN A 44 -20.14 4.60 22.13
C ASN A 44 -19.12 3.59 22.69
N ALA A 45 -19.18 2.32 22.26
CA ALA A 45 -18.23 1.27 22.63
C ALA A 45 -18.03 0.31 21.46
N LEU A 46 -16.77 0.07 21.09
CA LEU A 46 -16.38 -0.75 19.95
C LEU A 46 -15.68 -2.03 20.45
N HIS A 47 -15.88 -3.14 19.73
CA HIS A 47 -15.37 -4.46 20.13
C HIS A 47 -13.96 -4.67 19.56
N ASN A 48 -13.13 -5.53 20.16
CA ASN A 48 -11.77 -5.80 19.66
C ASN A 48 -11.77 -6.27 18.19
N ASP A 49 -12.78 -7.02 17.76
CA ASP A 49 -13.03 -7.42 16.37
C ASP A 49 -13.14 -6.25 15.37
N PHE A 50 -13.61 -5.08 15.83
CA PHE A 50 -13.72 -3.88 15.00
C PHE A 50 -12.36 -3.21 14.81
N TYR A 51 -11.59 -3.08 15.89
CA TYR A 51 -10.22 -2.58 15.83
C TYR A 51 -9.31 -3.50 15.01
N ASP A 52 -9.56 -4.82 15.05
CA ASP A 52 -8.90 -5.82 14.20
C ASP A 52 -9.15 -5.51 12.71
N ALA A 53 -10.42 -5.37 12.33
CA ALA A 53 -10.82 -4.99 10.96
C ALA A 53 -10.21 -3.66 10.50
N LEU A 54 -10.10 -2.67 11.39
CA LEU A 54 -9.43 -1.39 11.12
C LEU A 54 -7.92 -1.50 10.89
N VAL A 55 -7.23 -2.44 11.54
CA VAL A 55 -5.79 -2.68 11.29
C VAL A 55 -5.60 -3.36 9.94
N TYR A 56 -6.38 -4.40 9.65
CA TYR A 56 -6.27 -5.13 8.38
C TYR A 56 -6.59 -4.26 7.17
N VAL A 57 -7.71 -3.52 7.16
CA VAL A 57 -8.04 -2.67 5.99
C VAL A 57 -7.00 -1.58 5.75
N ARG A 58 -6.38 -1.02 6.81
CA ARG A 58 -5.31 -0.03 6.67
C ARG A 58 -4.04 -0.68 6.11
N SER A 59 -3.69 -1.87 6.58
CA SER A 59 -2.61 -2.69 5.99
C SER A 59 -2.83 -2.91 4.49
N ASP A 60 -4.02 -3.35 4.09
CA ASP A 60 -4.31 -3.68 2.70
C ASP A 60 -4.32 -2.43 1.80
N ILE A 61 -4.79 -1.28 2.31
CA ILE A 61 -4.63 0.03 1.65
C ILE A 61 -3.15 0.41 1.48
N ILE A 62 -2.34 0.32 2.55
CA ILE A 62 -0.92 0.68 2.52
C ILE A 62 -0.18 -0.22 1.52
N ILE A 63 -0.33 -1.54 1.61
CA ILE A 63 0.31 -2.51 0.71
C ILE A 63 -0.10 -2.26 -0.75
N THR A 64 -1.38 -1.98 -1.01
CA THR A 64 -1.85 -1.66 -2.37
C THR A 64 -1.26 -0.35 -2.89
N LYS A 65 -1.13 0.68 -2.05
CA LYS A 65 -0.44 1.93 -2.42
C LYS A 65 1.05 1.72 -2.67
N LEU A 66 1.71 0.82 -1.94
CA LEU A 66 3.11 0.46 -2.19
C LEU A 66 3.30 -0.27 -3.53
N MET A 67 2.36 -1.14 -3.94
CA MET A 67 2.40 -1.77 -5.26
C MET A 67 2.18 -0.74 -6.39
N LEU A 68 1.27 0.24 -6.20
CA LEU A 68 1.10 1.37 -7.12
C LEU A 68 2.37 2.21 -7.22
N ILE A 69 2.99 2.54 -6.09
CA ILE A 69 4.25 3.27 -6.01
C ILE A 69 5.37 2.53 -6.77
N ARG A 70 5.53 1.22 -6.56
CA ARG A 70 6.50 0.38 -7.29
C ARG A 70 6.27 0.45 -8.80
N SER A 71 5.02 0.26 -9.25
CA SER A 71 4.65 0.36 -10.67
C SER A 71 4.95 1.74 -11.26
N LYS A 72 4.78 2.82 -10.48
CA LYS A 72 5.04 4.18 -10.95
C LYS A 72 6.52 4.59 -10.88
N ALA A 73 7.32 3.98 -10.02
CA ALA A 73 8.78 4.12 -10.07
C ALA A 73 9.34 3.55 -11.39
N GLN A 74 8.91 2.34 -11.76
CA GLN A 74 9.28 1.68 -13.04
C GLN A 74 8.78 2.41 -14.30
N GLU A 75 7.70 3.19 -14.18
CA GLU A 75 7.21 4.10 -15.24
C GLU A 75 7.90 5.49 -15.20
N LEU A 76 8.91 5.67 -14.34
CA LEU A 76 9.63 6.92 -14.07
C LEU A 76 8.72 8.10 -13.66
N ASN A 77 7.57 7.80 -13.03
CA ASN A 77 6.48 8.74 -12.76
C ASN A 77 6.41 9.16 -11.28
N PHE A 78 7.43 9.91 -10.85
CA PHE A 78 7.66 10.30 -9.45
C PHE A 78 6.62 11.27 -8.88
N ASP A 79 5.96 12.08 -9.71
CA ASP A 79 4.88 12.97 -9.28
C ASP A 79 3.67 12.17 -8.77
N ILE A 80 3.25 11.14 -9.53
CA ILE A 80 2.14 10.26 -9.12
C ILE A 80 2.54 9.40 -7.91
N MET A 81 3.77 8.90 -7.88
CA MET A 81 4.32 8.17 -6.74
C MET A 81 4.25 8.99 -5.45
N THR A 82 4.62 10.28 -5.50
CA THR A 82 4.56 11.20 -4.37
C THR A 82 3.14 11.38 -3.85
N ASN A 83 2.14 11.48 -4.73
CA ASN A 83 0.74 11.58 -4.33
C ASN A 83 0.25 10.33 -3.57
N TYR A 84 0.66 9.12 -3.97
CA TYR A 84 0.33 7.91 -3.21
C TYR A 84 1.05 7.86 -1.86
N TRP A 85 2.30 8.32 -1.79
CA TRP A 85 3.10 8.31 -0.58
C TRP A 85 2.57 9.24 0.53
N GLN A 86 2.04 10.41 0.17
CA GLN A 86 1.59 11.44 1.14
C GLN A 86 0.63 10.92 2.23
N GLU A 87 -0.25 9.97 1.91
CA GLU A 87 -1.20 9.40 2.88
C GLU A 87 -0.63 8.24 3.71
N ILE A 88 0.43 7.58 3.26
CA ILE A 88 0.97 6.35 3.89
C ILE A 88 1.42 6.59 5.34
N PRO A 89 2.19 7.65 5.68
CA PRO A 89 2.59 7.93 7.06
C PRO A 89 1.41 8.08 8.03
N GLY A 90 0.32 8.72 7.58
CA GLY A 90 -0.90 8.89 8.38
C GLY A 90 -1.62 7.57 8.61
N LEU A 91 -1.82 6.77 7.54
CA LEU A 91 -2.43 5.45 7.63
C LEU A 91 -1.62 4.48 8.51
N LEU A 92 -0.30 4.51 8.39
CA LEU A 92 0.60 3.70 9.21
C LEU A 92 0.52 4.08 10.69
N TYR A 93 0.58 5.39 10.99
CA TYR A 93 0.44 5.89 12.36
C TYR A 93 -0.91 5.50 12.97
N GLU A 94 -2.03 5.67 12.25
CA GLU A 94 -3.34 5.25 12.73
C GLU A 94 -3.45 3.73 12.93
N MET A 95 -2.84 2.93 12.05
CA MET A 95 -2.82 1.47 12.16
C MET A 95 -2.07 1.02 13.43
N GLU A 96 -0.86 1.55 13.63
CA GLU A 96 -0.03 1.25 14.80
C GLU A 96 -0.65 1.76 16.10
N LEU A 97 -1.24 2.96 16.10
CA LEU A 97 -1.97 3.49 17.25
C LEU A 97 -3.18 2.61 17.61
N THR A 98 -4.00 2.26 16.61
CA THR A 98 -5.16 1.36 16.79
C THR A 98 -4.73 0.02 17.40
N TYR A 99 -3.59 -0.52 16.95
CA TYR A 99 -3.02 -1.75 17.49
C TYR A 99 -2.54 -1.59 18.93
N ASN A 100 -1.70 -0.59 19.18
CA ASN A 100 -1.05 -0.36 20.46
C ASN A 100 -2.05 -0.05 21.58
N GLU A 101 -3.10 0.73 21.31
CA GLU A 101 -4.08 1.12 22.31
C GLU A 101 -5.15 0.04 22.59
N HIS A 102 -5.64 -0.63 21.55
CA HIS A 102 -6.84 -1.48 21.66
C HIS A 102 -6.58 -2.98 21.54
N LEU A 103 -5.44 -3.41 20.99
CA LEU A 103 -5.24 -4.81 20.58
C LEU A 103 -4.08 -5.51 21.30
N THR A 104 -3.00 -4.81 21.64
CA THR A 104 -1.83 -5.39 22.37
C THR A 104 -2.19 -6.09 23.69
N LYS A 105 -3.20 -5.59 24.40
CA LYS A 105 -3.66 -6.14 25.70
C LYS A 105 -4.70 -7.26 25.57
N SER A 106 -5.10 -7.61 24.34
CA SER A 106 -6.18 -8.56 24.07
C SER A 106 -5.65 -10.00 24.05
N THR A 107 -5.88 -10.77 25.11
CA THR A 107 -5.50 -12.19 25.27
C THR A 107 -6.14 -13.18 24.27
N ARG A 108 -6.81 -12.70 23.21
CA ARG A 108 -7.35 -13.54 22.13
C ARG A 108 -6.23 -13.99 21.19
N SER A 109 -5.72 -15.19 21.47
CA SER A 109 -4.56 -15.87 20.85
C SER A 109 -4.67 -16.26 19.36
N PHE A 110 -5.58 -15.67 18.59
CA PHE A 110 -5.88 -16.09 17.20
C PHE A 110 -5.69 -14.98 16.15
N SER A 111 -5.15 -13.83 16.55
CA SER A 111 -4.90 -12.73 15.62
C SER A 111 -3.44 -12.68 15.17
N HIS A 112 -3.21 -12.79 13.87
CA HIS A 112 -1.90 -12.59 13.23
C HIS A 112 -1.49 -11.09 13.20
N LYS A 113 -1.86 -10.29 14.20
CA LYS A 113 -1.75 -8.81 14.17
C LYS A 113 -0.32 -8.30 14.11
N ASP A 114 0.57 -8.84 14.94
CA ASP A 114 1.99 -8.49 14.88
C ASP A 114 2.56 -8.81 13.49
N GLN A 115 2.11 -9.91 12.87
CA GLN A 115 2.53 -10.30 11.53
C GLN A 115 1.98 -9.35 10.45
N VAL A 116 0.79 -8.75 10.63
CA VAL A 116 0.25 -7.74 9.72
C VAL A 116 1.09 -6.46 9.75
N ILE A 117 1.37 -5.91 10.93
CA ILE A 117 2.19 -4.69 11.05
C ILE A 117 3.62 -4.95 10.57
N LYS A 118 4.21 -6.07 10.99
CA LYS A 118 5.53 -6.50 10.52
C LYS A 118 5.56 -6.63 8.99
N LYS A 119 4.57 -7.29 8.37
CA LYS A 119 4.47 -7.40 6.90
C LYS A 119 4.37 -6.03 6.22
N VAL A 120 3.63 -5.08 6.79
CA VAL A 120 3.55 -3.71 6.27
C VAL A 120 4.92 -3.02 6.36
N ASN A 121 5.62 -3.12 7.49
CA ASN A 121 6.95 -2.54 7.66
C ASN A 121 8.01 -3.22 6.77
N GLU A 122 7.99 -4.56 6.63
CA GLU A 122 8.81 -5.29 5.66
C GLU A 122 8.54 -4.85 4.21
N SER A 123 7.27 -4.61 3.86
CA SER A 123 6.90 -4.09 2.54
C SER A 123 7.39 -2.65 2.35
N LEU A 124 7.28 -1.79 3.37
CA LEU A 124 7.80 -0.41 3.35
C LEU A 124 9.31 -0.39 3.15
N ILE A 125 10.05 -1.23 3.88
CA ILE A 125 11.51 -1.37 3.74
C ILE A 125 11.87 -1.73 2.29
N THR A 126 11.33 -2.84 1.77
CA THR A 126 11.67 -3.35 0.44
C THR A 126 11.30 -2.35 -0.66
N ILE A 127 10.09 -1.76 -0.61
CA ILE A 127 9.66 -0.84 -1.66
C ILE A 127 10.43 0.50 -1.59
N CYS A 128 10.82 0.98 -0.40
CA CYS A 128 11.67 2.18 -0.31
C CYS A 128 13.11 1.92 -0.81
N GLU A 129 13.64 0.71 -0.60
CA GLU A 129 14.93 0.25 -1.12
C GLU A 129 14.88 0.18 -2.67
N GLU A 130 13.88 -0.51 -3.23
CA GLU A 130 13.66 -0.61 -4.69
C GLU A 130 13.46 0.75 -5.40
N ILE A 131 12.75 1.71 -4.81
CA ILE A 131 12.60 3.06 -5.40
C ILE A 131 13.94 3.81 -5.43
N SER A 132 14.77 3.63 -4.40
CA SER A 132 16.10 4.24 -4.38
C SER A 132 16.97 3.68 -5.48
N ASP A 133 16.91 2.37 -5.73
CA ASP A 133 17.70 1.71 -6.77
C ASP A 133 17.24 2.16 -8.17
N GLU A 134 15.93 2.18 -8.44
CA GLU A 134 15.36 2.68 -9.71
C GLU A 134 15.68 4.17 -9.98
N LEU A 135 15.83 4.99 -8.94
CA LEU A 135 16.31 6.37 -9.04
C LEU A 135 17.81 6.45 -9.35
N VAL A 136 18.62 5.49 -8.91
CA VAL A 136 20.05 5.41 -9.24
C VAL A 136 20.24 4.99 -10.70
N ASP A 137 19.47 4.03 -11.19
CA ASP A 137 19.54 3.59 -12.60
C ASP A 137 19.26 4.77 -13.55
N GLN A 138 18.25 5.59 -13.25
CA GLN A 138 17.98 6.84 -13.99
C GLN A 138 19.08 7.90 -13.87
N LEU A 139 19.85 7.89 -12.80
CA LEU A 139 20.97 8.81 -12.59
C LEU A 139 22.13 8.51 -13.55
N GLU A 140 22.21 7.28 -14.08
CA GLU A 140 23.18 6.91 -15.12
C GLU A 140 22.74 7.35 -16.53
N GLU A 141 21.43 7.49 -16.76
CA GLU A 141 20.87 8.04 -18.02
C GLU A 141 20.79 9.58 -18.03
N ALA A 142 20.87 10.23 -16.86
CA ALA A 142 20.66 11.68 -16.70
C ALA A 142 21.79 12.53 -17.33
N THR A 143 21.48 13.23 -18.43
CA THR A 143 22.45 14.07 -19.17
C THR A 143 22.63 15.51 -18.64
N HIS A 144 21.95 15.88 -17.55
CA HIS A 144 21.96 17.25 -17.02
C HIS A 144 22.23 17.31 -15.50
N GLN A 145 23.28 18.03 -15.10
CA GLN A 145 23.74 18.11 -13.70
C GLN A 145 22.66 18.53 -12.69
N THR A 146 21.77 19.47 -13.05
CA THR A 146 20.68 19.93 -12.17
C THR A 146 19.59 18.86 -11.98
N GLN A 147 19.40 17.98 -12.96
CA GLN A 147 18.52 16.82 -12.84
C GLN A 147 19.19 15.72 -12.00
N SER A 148 20.52 15.56 -12.14
CA SER A 148 21.33 14.64 -11.33
C SER A 148 21.16 14.87 -9.83
N ASP A 149 21.44 16.09 -9.33
CA ASP A 149 21.35 16.40 -7.90
C ASP A 149 19.92 16.25 -7.33
N ALA A 150 18.89 16.52 -8.15
CA ALA A 150 17.50 16.34 -7.74
C ALA A 150 17.10 14.86 -7.61
N ILE A 151 17.52 14.00 -8.56
CA ILE A 151 17.30 12.55 -8.53
C ILE A 151 18.09 11.92 -7.38
N LEU A 152 19.37 12.27 -7.25
CA LEU A 152 20.25 11.77 -6.19
C LEU A 152 19.75 12.17 -4.79
N SER A 153 19.20 13.37 -4.63
CA SER A 153 18.53 13.80 -3.39
C SER A 153 17.34 12.89 -3.03
N GLN A 154 16.54 12.50 -4.02
CA GLN A 154 15.39 11.62 -3.81
C GLN A 154 15.83 10.19 -3.48
N ALA A 155 16.85 9.65 -4.16
CA ALA A 155 17.41 8.33 -3.86
C ALA A 155 17.91 8.26 -2.40
N ILE A 156 18.69 9.25 -1.97
CA ILE A 156 19.15 9.38 -0.57
C ILE A 156 17.96 9.41 0.40
N GLU A 157 16.88 10.12 0.08
CA GLU A 157 15.69 10.18 0.92
C GLU A 157 14.97 8.82 1.02
N TRP A 158 14.79 8.12 -0.11
CA TRP A 158 14.15 6.81 -0.16
C TRP A 158 14.95 5.72 0.56
N MET A 159 16.27 5.66 0.34
CA MET A 159 17.15 4.75 1.09
C MET A 159 17.13 5.04 2.59
N ASN A 160 17.15 6.32 2.99
CA ASN A 160 17.03 6.70 4.41
C ASN A 160 15.67 6.28 4.99
N ARG A 161 14.56 6.42 4.24
CA ARG A 161 13.24 5.89 4.67
C ARG A 161 13.30 4.37 4.89
N ALA A 162 13.88 3.61 3.95
CA ALA A 162 14.07 2.16 4.09
C ALA A 162 14.82 1.80 5.39
N ILE A 163 15.97 2.45 5.62
CA ILE A 163 16.80 2.29 6.84
C ILE A 163 16.01 2.61 8.11
N ASN A 164 15.24 3.72 8.13
CA ASN A 164 14.46 4.09 9.31
C ASN A 164 13.38 3.05 9.65
N PHE A 165 12.75 2.41 8.66
CA PHE A 165 11.84 1.30 8.92
C PHE A 165 12.57 0.03 9.38
N GLN A 166 13.77 -0.28 8.87
CA GLN A 166 14.59 -1.40 9.37
C GLN A 166 14.91 -1.22 10.86
N VAL A 167 15.40 -0.04 11.24
CA VAL A 167 15.72 0.33 12.63
C VAL A 167 14.48 0.26 13.53
N LYS A 168 13.31 0.65 13.03
CA LYS A 168 12.04 0.62 13.76
C LYS A 168 11.59 -0.80 14.11
N GLU A 169 11.82 -1.78 13.23
CA GLU A 169 11.53 -3.21 13.48
C GLU A 169 12.48 -3.85 14.51
N GLY A 170 13.38 -3.09 15.14
CA GLY A 170 14.34 -3.58 16.12
C GLY A 170 15.51 -4.37 15.50
N HIS A 171 15.60 -4.36 14.17
CA HIS A 171 16.74 -4.86 13.43
C HIS A 171 17.72 -3.70 13.18
N GLY A 172 19.02 -3.92 13.37
CA GLY A 172 20.02 -2.98 12.84
C GLY A 172 19.86 -2.83 11.32
N PRO A 173 20.26 -1.71 10.71
CA PRO A 173 20.15 -1.57 9.27
C PRO A 173 20.93 -2.70 8.58
N LYS A 174 20.35 -3.28 7.54
CA LYS A 174 21.02 -4.29 6.72
C LYS A 174 22.33 -3.70 6.20
N LEU A 175 23.37 -4.52 6.13
CA LEU A 175 24.65 -4.10 5.57
C LEU A 175 24.50 -3.59 4.12
N SER A 176 23.68 -4.25 3.29
CA SER A 176 23.42 -3.82 1.91
C SER A 176 22.84 -2.41 1.84
N SER A 177 21.76 -2.13 2.57
CA SER A 177 21.12 -0.81 2.58
C SER A 177 22.03 0.26 3.18
N SER A 178 22.86 -0.10 4.17
CA SER A 178 23.87 0.80 4.74
C SER A 178 24.99 1.15 3.74
N LEU A 179 25.47 0.18 2.97
CA LEU A 179 26.47 0.41 1.93
C LEU A 179 25.88 1.23 0.77
N GLY A 180 24.69 0.89 0.29
CA GLY A 180 23.96 1.69 -0.70
C GLY A 180 23.75 3.14 -0.27
N TYR A 181 23.37 3.38 0.99
CA TYR A 181 23.25 4.74 1.55
C TYR A 181 24.59 5.50 1.59
N LEU A 182 25.68 4.84 1.97
CA LEU A 182 27.01 5.44 1.97
C LEU A 182 27.50 5.73 0.53
N ASN A 183 27.21 4.85 -0.43
CA ASN A 183 27.50 5.06 -1.85
C ASN A 183 26.77 6.30 -2.40
N LEU A 184 25.49 6.46 -2.08
CA LEU A 184 24.69 7.63 -2.47
C LEU A 184 25.26 8.94 -1.89
N LEU A 185 25.62 8.95 -0.61
CA LEU A 185 26.24 10.11 0.04
C LEU A 185 27.62 10.43 -0.53
N GLU A 186 28.41 9.41 -0.86
CA GLU A 186 29.69 9.55 -1.54
C GLU A 186 29.52 10.15 -2.94
N ARG A 187 28.61 9.60 -3.75
CA ARG A 187 28.31 10.11 -5.10
C ARG A 187 27.91 11.58 -5.02
N ARG A 188 27.08 11.95 -4.04
CA ARG A 188 26.70 13.35 -3.81
C ARG A 188 27.90 14.22 -3.41
N TYR A 189 28.79 13.74 -2.55
CA TYR A 189 30.02 14.43 -2.22
C TYR A 189 30.93 14.61 -3.46
N LYS A 190 31.09 13.59 -4.29
CA LYS A 190 31.85 13.64 -5.55
C LYS A 190 31.26 14.64 -6.56
N GLU A 191 29.93 14.73 -6.67
CA GLU A 191 29.24 15.67 -7.58
C GLU A 191 29.22 17.12 -7.07
N THR A 192 29.11 17.34 -5.75
CA THR A 192 28.89 18.69 -5.18
C THR A 192 30.11 19.31 -4.48
N GLY A 193 31.06 18.49 -4.04
CA GLY A 193 32.15 18.88 -3.14
C GLY A 193 31.70 19.20 -1.70
N GLU A 194 30.42 19.01 -1.35
CA GLU A 194 29.88 19.48 -0.07
C GLU A 194 30.27 18.56 1.10
N GLU A 195 31.16 19.05 1.96
CA GLU A 195 31.68 18.33 3.14
C GLU A 195 30.61 17.83 4.13
N SER A 196 29.40 18.41 4.11
CA SER A 196 28.31 18.00 4.98
C SER A 196 27.97 16.51 4.78
N ASN A 197 28.05 16.02 3.53
CA ASN A 197 27.82 14.61 3.19
C ASN A 197 28.83 13.69 3.89
N LEU A 198 30.12 14.04 3.93
CA LEU A 198 31.14 13.29 4.67
C LEU A 198 30.85 13.27 6.18
N ARG A 199 30.37 14.38 6.75
CA ARG A 199 29.97 14.43 8.16
C ARG A 199 28.75 13.54 8.44
N ILE A 200 27.79 13.46 7.51
CA ILE A 200 26.64 12.54 7.58
C ILE A 200 27.12 11.08 7.49
N MET A 201 28.01 10.74 6.55
CA MET A 201 28.61 9.39 6.43
C MET A 201 29.31 8.97 7.73
N SER A 202 30.16 9.83 8.29
CA SER A 202 30.88 9.59 9.55
C SER A 202 29.90 9.32 10.70
N HIS A 203 28.92 10.20 10.88
CA HIS A 203 27.90 10.04 11.91
C HIS A 203 27.07 8.76 11.70
N TYR A 204 26.75 8.39 10.45
CA TYR A 204 26.00 7.17 10.14
C TYR A 204 26.78 5.90 10.51
N ILE A 205 28.07 5.84 10.13
CA ILE A 205 28.98 4.72 10.46
C ILE A 205 29.10 4.53 11.97
N GLU A 206 29.28 5.62 12.73
CA GLU A 206 29.37 5.60 14.19
C GLU A 206 28.03 5.19 14.83
N LYS A 207 26.93 5.87 14.48
CA LYS A 207 25.58 5.66 15.03
C LYS A 207 25.11 4.22 14.88
N HIS A 208 25.42 3.60 13.74
CA HIS A 208 25.02 2.22 13.43
C HIS A 208 26.15 1.20 13.66
N LYS A 209 27.28 1.63 14.24
CA LYS A 209 28.41 0.77 14.63
C LYS A 209 28.88 -0.16 13.49
N LEU A 210 28.95 0.35 12.25
CA LEU A 210 29.15 -0.50 11.07
C LEU A 210 30.48 -1.25 11.10
N LEU A 211 31.52 -0.67 11.72
CA LEU A 211 32.83 -1.29 11.92
C LEU A 211 32.85 -2.40 12.99
N GLU A 212 31.80 -2.53 13.82
CA GLU A 212 31.63 -3.64 14.77
C GLU A 212 30.91 -4.84 14.14
N ILE A 213 30.38 -4.70 12.92
CA ILE A 213 29.64 -5.76 12.21
C ILE A 213 30.63 -6.79 11.64
N THR A 214 30.38 -8.08 11.88
CA THR A 214 31.18 -9.16 11.27
C THR A 214 30.82 -9.35 9.80
N ILE A 215 31.56 -8.70 8.89
CA ILE A 215 31.38 -8.82 7.45
C ILE A 215 32.12 -10.05 6.92
N LYS A 216 31.39 -10.99 6.27
CA LYS A 216 31.97 -12.23 5.72
C LYS A 216 32.54 -12.10 4.30
N SER A 217 32.05 -11.15 3.50
CA SER A 217 32.51 -10.90 2.13
C SER A 217 33.69 -9.91 2.17
N PRO A 218 34.88 -10.27 1.66
CA PRO A 218 36.02 -9.35 1.60
C PRO A 218 35.70 -8.08 0.81
N LEU A 219 35.02 -8.20 -0.33
CA LEU A 219 34.60 -7.08 -1.17
C LEU A 219 33.70 -6.08 -0.42
N ARG A 220 32.65 -6.55 0.27
CA ARG A 220 31.77 -5.66 1.07
C ARG A 220 32.47 -5.05 2.28
N ASN A 221 33.51 -5.69 2.79
CA ASN A 221 34.32 -5.12 3.86
C ASN A 221 35.20 -4.00 3.31
N LEU A 222 35.84 -4.21 2.15
CA LEU A 222 36.60 -3.19 1.43
C LEU A 222 35.75 -1.98 1.01
N GLU A 223 34.51 -2.22 0.59
CA GLU A 223 33.53 -1.16 0.33
C GLU A 223 33.26 -0.32 1.58
N LEU A 224 33.04 -0.93 2.76
CA LEU A 224 32.91 -0.17 4.01
C LEU A 224 34.20 0.61 4.34
N LEU A 225 35.37 0.00 4.15
CA LEU A 225 36.65 0.60 4.45
C LEU A 225 37.04 1.72 3.45
N SER A 226 36.53 1.73 2.22
CA SER A 226 36.76 2.83 1.26
C SER A 226 36.10 4.12 1.73
N TYR A 227 34.87 4.04 2.25
CA TYR A 227 34.19 5.18 2.90
C TYR A 227 35.00 5.67 4.11
N VAL A 228 35.49 4.76 4.96
CA VAL A 228 36.31 5.11 6.13
C VAL A 228 37.65 5.73 5.73
N ALA A 229 38.30 5.25 4.67
CA ALA A 229 39.54 5.81 4.14
C ALA A 229 39.34 7.24 3.65
N ARG A 230 38.23 7.51 2.95
CA ARG A 230 37.86 8.86 2.53
C ARG A 230 37.61 9.80 3.72
N LEU A 231 36.96 9.31 4.78
CA LEU A 231 36.76 10.08 6.01
C LEU A 231 38.06 10.34 6.76
N ALA A 232 38.97 9.36 6.84
CA ALA A 232 40.26 9.52 7.49
C ALA A 232 41.15 10.53 6.74
N LEU A 233 41.20 10.44 5.41
CA LEU A 233 41.87 11.42 4.53
C LEU A 233 41.31 12.84 4.73
N PHE A 234 39.98 12.99 4.74
CA PHE A 234 39.31 14.28 4.96
C PHE A 234 39.61 14.88 6.34
N ASN A 235 39.67 14.05 7.38
CA ASN A 235 39.99 14.46 8.75
C ASN A 235 41.50 14.58 9.04
N HIS A 236 42.37 14.36 8.05
CA HIS A 236 43.83 14.29 8.20
C HIS A 236 44.30 13.31 9.29
N GLN A 237 43.63 12.17 9.41
CA GLN A 237 43.97 11.09 10.33
C GLN A 237 45.04 10.18 9.71
N ASP A 238 45.78 9.45 10.56
CA ASP A 238 46.65 8.40 10.07
C ASP A 238 45.81 7.27 9.45
N THR A 239 46.25 6.80 8.29
CA THR A 239 45.60 5.79 7.45
C THR A 239 46.49 4.55 7.27
N SER A 240 47.63 4.47 7.97
CA SER A 240 48.57 3.35 7.94
C SER A 240 47.89 1.99 8.20
N GLU A 241 47.30 1.80 9.38
CA GLU A 241 46.60 0.57 9.78
C GLU A 241 45.46 0.20 8.82
N LEU A 242 44.68 1.21 8.39
CA LEU A 242 43.57 1.03 7.45
C LEU A 242 44.06 0.56 6.07
N THR A 243 45.19 1.09 5.60
CA THR A 243 45.81 0.71 4.33
C THR A 243 46.33 -0.72 4.37
N GLU A 244 46.90 -1.15 5.49
CA GLU A 244 47.33 -2.55 5.68
C GLU A 244 46.13 -3.50 5.69
N GLU A 245 45.04 -3.14 6.37
CA GLU A 245 43.81 -3.94 6.39
C GLU A 245 43.17 -4.05 5.00
N CYS A 246 43.10 -2.95 4.25
CA CYS A 246 42.63 -2.96 2.86
C CYS A 246 43.50 -3.86 1.97
N ARG A 247 44.83 -3.80 2.07
CA ARG A 247 45.73 -4.72 1.33
C ARG A 247 45.52 -6.18 1.72
N ARG A 248 45.30 -6.46 3.01
CA ARG A 248 45.05 -7.81 3.52
C ARG A 248 43.76 -8.40 2.94
N LEU A 249 42.68 -7.61 2.91
CA LEU A 249 41.40 -8.03 2.35
C LEU A 249 41.44 -8.15 0.81
N TYR A 250 42.20 -7.30 0.13
CA TYR A 250 42.36 -7.34 -1.33
C TYR A 250 42.91 -8.69 -1.84
N VAL A 251 43.84 -9.29 -1.09
CA VAL A 251 44.40 -10.62 -1.39
C VAL A 251 43.37 -11.76 -1.22
N LEU A 252 42.26 -11.52 -0.51
CA LEU A 252 41.20 -12.50 -0.25
C LEU A 252 40.02 -12.40 -1.24
N ILE A 253 40.05 -11.46 -2.19
CA ILE A 253 39.00 -11.32 -3.22
C ILE A 253 39.18 -12.42 -4.29
N PRO A 254 38.11 -13.15 -4.67
CA PRO A 254 38.13 -14.05 -5.82
C PRO A 254 38.52 -13.33 -7.12
N GLU A 255 39.17 -14.02 -8.07
CA GLU A 255 39.55 -13.39 -9.36
C GLU A 255 38.32 -12.85 -10.11
N GLU A 256 37.17 -13.50 -9.96
CA GLU A 256 35.89 -13.14 -10.57
C GLU A 256 35.28 -11.83 -10.03
N GLU A 257 35.74 -11.36 -8.86
CA GLU A 257 35.28 -10.11 -8.22
C GLU A 257 36.28 -8.94 -8.39
N LYS A 258 37.43 -9.16 -9.05
CA LYS A 258 38.48 -8.13 -9.19
C LYS A 258 38.19 -7.03 -10.21
N ASP A 259 37.30 -7.27 -11.16
CA ASP A 259 36.86 -6.25 -12.12
C ASP A 259 35.81 -5.28 -11.53
N ASN A 260 35.63 -5.28 -10.20
CA ASN A 260 34.65 -4.42 -9.52
C ASN A 260 35.18 -2.97 -9.39
N PRO A 261 34.42 -1.94 -9.84
CA PRO A 261 34.88 -0.55 -9.87
C PRO A 261 35.17 0.07 -8.50
N ILE A 262 34.66 -0.52 -7.40
CA ILE A 262 35.00 -0.11 -6.03
C ILE A 262 36.51 -0.29 -5.76
N LEU A 263 37.14 -1.28 -6.39
CA LEU A 263 38.57 -1.57 -6.22
C LEU A 263 39.44 -0.51 -6.89
N ASP A 264 39.06 -0.01 -8.06
CA ASP A 264 39.75 1.09 -8.74
C ASP A 264 39.64 2.41 -7.96
N ASP A 265 38.45 2.71 -7.41
CA ASP A 265 38.25 3.91 -6.58
C ASP A 265 39.00 3.81 -5.25
N LEU A 266 39.00 2.64 -4.60
CA LEU A 266 39.80 2.38 -3.41
C LEU A 266 41.30 2.49 -3.70
N GLN A 267 41.79 1.91 -4.80
CA GLN A 267 43.20 2.00 -5.18
C GLN A 267 43.60 3.45 -5.51
N SER A 268 42.70 4.22 -6.11
CA SER A 268 42.86 5.66 -6.32
C SER A 268 42.95 6.44 -4.99
N LEU A 269 42.07 6.14 -4.02
CA LEU A 269 42.14 6.71 -2.66
C LEU A 269 43.44 6.35 -1.93
N LEU A 270 43.86 5.08 -1.98
CA LEU A 270 45.08 4.62 -1.32
C LEU A 270 46.36 5.21 -1.95
N ASN A 271 46.32 5.58 -3.23
CA ASN A 271 47.42 6.30 -3.90
C ASN A 271 47.51 7.79 -3.49
N LEU A 272 46.43 8.38 -2.96
CA LEU A 272 46.43 9.75 -2.42
C LEU A 272 46.99 9.83 -0.99
N ILE A 273 47.14 8.70 -0.29
CA ILE A 273 47.78 8.63 1.01
C ILE A 273 49.29 8.87 0.84
N PRO A 274 49.89 9.86 1.52
CA PRO A 274 51.34 10.05 1.50
C PRO A 274 52.04 8.78 1.99
N ARG A 275 52.86 8.17 1.13
CA ARG A 275 53.76 7.08 1.54
C ARG A 275 54.84 7.67 2.46
N ASN A 276 54.60 7.62 3.77
CA ASN A 276 55.61 7.84 4.80
C ASN A 276 56.75 6.81 4.62
N GLY A 277 57.77 7.17 3.84
CA GLY A 277 58.86 6.29 3.40
C GLY A 277 59.34 6.49 1.95
N ALA A 278 58.58 7.19 1.09
CA ALA A 278 58.94 7.35 -0.33
C ALA A 278 60.11 8.33 -0.63
N GLU A 279 60.78 8.85 0.40
CA GLU A 279 62.04 9.59 0.24
C GLU A 279 63.27 8.65 0.22
N GLU A 280 63.25 7.50 0.91
CA GLU A 280 64.40 6.59 0.94
C GLU A 280 64.57 5.77 -0.36
N GLU A 281 63.50 5.37 -1.04
CA GLU A 281 63.61 4.67 -2.34
C GLU A 281 64.10 5.58 -3.48
N ARG A 282 63.78 6.89 -3.44
CA ARG A 282 64.16 7.84 -4.51
C ARG A 282 65.63 8.28 -4.45
N GLU A 283 66.26 8.27 -3.28
CA GLU A 283 67.72 8.53 -3.19
C GLU A 283 68.55 7.32 -3.66
N LEU A 284 68.02 6.10 -3.57
CA LEU A 284 68.70 4.89 -4.05
C LEU A 284 68.69 4.78 -5.58
N GLU A 285 67.57 5.06 -6.26
CA GLU A 285 67.53 5.07 -7.74
C GLU A 285 68.37 6.20 -8.36
N ALA A 286 68.59 7.30 -7.64
CA ALA A 286 69.39 8.43 -8.12
C ALA A 286 70.92 8.18 -8.08
N MET A 287 71.40 7.15 -7.36
CA MET A 287 72.83 6.80 -7.31
C MET A 287 73.27 5.82 -8.42
N ASP A 288 72.36 5.02 -8.98
CA ASP A 288 72.71 3.99 -9.99
C ASP A 288 72.71 4.50 -11.45
N GLN A 289 72.36 5.78 -11.70
CA GLN A 289 72.36 6.37 -13.05
C GLN A 289 73.60 7.23 -13.35
N THR A 290 74.79 6.80 -12.89
CA THR A 290 76.08 7.39 -13.32
C THR A 290 77.06 6.36 -13.86
N ASN A 291 76.70 5.74 -15.00
CA ASN A 291 77.61 5.27 -16.07
C ASN A 291 76.79 4.67 -17.23
N ASP A 292 76.57 5.42 -18.31
CA ASP A 292 77.33 5.21 -19.56
C ASP A 292 76.91 6.22 -20.64
N THR A 293 77.79 6.40 -21.63
CA THR A 293 77.83 7.57 -22.52
C THR A 293 77.52 7.22 -23.98
N ASP A 294 77.04 8.21 -24.73
CA ASP A 294 77.04 8.35 -26.21
C ASP A 294 76.21 7.37 -27.09
N PHE A 295 75.21 7.90 -27.83
CA PHE A 295 75.32 8.22 -29.28
C PHE A 295 74.02 8.80 -29.93
N ILE A 296 74.09 10.03 -30.47
CA ILE A 296 73.72 10.55 -31.84
C ILE A 296 72.78 9.66 -32.72
N GLU A 297 71.72 10.08 -33.44
CA GLU A 297 71.09 11.38 -33.88
C GLU A 297 69.53 11.17 -34.07
N VAL A 298 68.63 12.16 -33.86
CA VAL A 298 67.96 13.13 -34.79
C VAL A 298 67.12 12.55 -35.97
N ILE A 299 66.00 13.24 -36.27
CA ILE A 299 65.02 13.19 -37.42
C ILE A 299 63.61 12.76 -36.92
N GLU A 300 62.56 13.59 -36.79
CA GLU A 300 61.96 14.71 -37.56
C GLU A 300 60.68 14.27 -38.35
N GLU A 301 59.53 14.81 -37.91
CA GLU A 301 58.24 15.13 -38.58
C GLU A 301 57.42 14.13 -39.46
N GLY A 302 56.08 14.36 -39.46
CA GLY A 302 55.09 13.82 -40.41
C GLY A 302 53.89 13.15 -39.72
N SER A 303 52.75 13.83 -39.47
CA SER A 303 51.61 14.01 -40.40
C SER A 303 51.19 12.72 -41.16
N GLY A 304 49.95 12.23 -41.15
CA GLY A 304 48.71 12.66 -40.47
C GLY A 304 47.46 12.04 -41.15
N PHE A 305 46.28 12.30 -40.56
CA PHE A 305 44.95 12.28 -41.20
C PHE A 305 44.24 10.94 -41.59
N THR A 306 42.94 10.90 -41.26
CA THR A 306 41.79 10.19 -41.89
C THR A 306 41.49 8.68 -41.71
N THR A 307 40.45 8.41 -40.90
CA THR A 307 39.19 7.66 -41.20
C THR A 307 39.25 6.33 -41.99
N SER A 308 38.57 5.24 -41.60
CA SER A 308 37.09 5.14 -41.51
C SER A 308 36.63 3.69 -41.17
N ALA A 309 35.34 3.51 -40.85
CA ALA A 309 34.55 2.25 -40.83
C ALA A 309 34.99 1.14 -39.85
N LEU A 310 34.21 0.77 -38.84
CA LEU A 310 32.89 0.10 -38.87
C LEU A 310 32.97 -1.39 -39.28
N GLU A 311 32.98 -2.28 -38.29
CA GLU A 311 32.27 -3.55 -38.40
C GLU A 311 31.77 -4.01 -37.02
N LYS A 312 30.53 -4.52 -36.99
CA LYS A 312 29.86 -5.05 -35.79
C LYS A 312 30.33 -6.48 -35.53
N PHE A 313 30.38 -6.89 -34.27
CA PHE A 313 29.99 -8.25 -33.91
C PHE A 313 29.25 -8.27 -32.57
N ASP A 314 28.03 -8.80 -32.59
CA ASP A 314 27.29 -9.19 -31.40
C ASP A 314 27.87 -10.50 -30.86
N SER A 315 27.98 -10.63 -29.53
CA SER A 315 27.95 -11.94 -28.86
C SER A 315 27.40 -11.80 -27.45
N ASP A 316 26.29 -12.46 -27.17
CA ASP A 316 25.48 -12.26 -25.97
C ASP A 316 26.19 -12.62 -24.66
N VAL A 317 25.84 -11.84 -23.63
CA VAL A 317 26.07 -12.12 -22.22
C VAL A 317 25.31 -13.37 -21.80
N ASN A 318 25.91 -14.24 -20.99
CA ASN A 318 25.15 -15.26 -20.26
C ASN A 318 25.70 -15.43 -18.83
N THR A 319 25.21 -14.58 -17.93
CA THR A 319 25.61 -14.54 -16.53
C THR A 319 24.78 -15.52 -15.69
N SER A 320 25.44 -16.15 -14.71
CA SER A 320 24.89 -17.15 -13.79
C SER A 320 23.79 -16.62 -12.86
N MET A 321 22.89 -17.50 -12.39
CA MET A 321 22.13 -17.27 -11.16
C MET A 321 21.95 -18.52 -10.28
N MET A 322 22.55 -18.42 -9.09
CA MET A 322 22.14 -18.92 -7.76
C MET A 322 21.78 -20.40 -7.54
N ASP A 323 22.60 -21.02 -6.67
CA ASP A 323 22.16 -22.08 -5.74
C ASP A 323 21.84 -21.47 -4.36
N PHE A 324 20.74 -21.88 -3.74
CA PHE A 324 20.35 -21.46 -2.38
C PHE A 324 20.87 -22.44 -1.32
N GLN A 325 21.47 -21.95 -0.23
CA GLN A 325 21.65 -22.75 1.00
C GLN A 325 21.10 -22.07 2.25
N ASN A 326 19.97 -22.61 2.73
CA ASN A 326 19.47 -22.47 4.08
C ASN A 326 20.47 -23.02 5.10
N VAL A 327 20.68 -22.32 6.23
CA VAL A 327 21.08 -22.96 7.48
C VAL A 327 20.26 -22.40 8.64
N SER A 328 19.61 -23.31 9.37
CA SER A 328 18.82 -23.08 10.58
C SER A 328 19.71 -23.11 11.82
N ILE A 329 19.45 -22.27 12.84
CA ILE A 329 19.98 -22.42 14.20
C ILE A 329 18.90 -22.06 15.25
N GLU A 330 18.81 -22.88 16.30
CA GLU A 330 17.91 -22.75 17.47
C GLU A 330 18.29 -21.62 18.46
N PRO A 331 17.35 -21.21 19.35
CA PRO A 331 17.53 -20.09 20.27
C PRO A 331 18.16 -20.48 21.63
N PRO A 332 18.63 -19.49 22.40
CA PRO A 332 18.30 -19.51 23.84
C PRO A 332 17.92 -18.14 24.45
N GLN A 333 16.73 -18.14 25.06
CA GLN A 333 16.43 -17.65 26.43
C GLN A 333 16.81 -16.22 26.89
N SER A 334 15.79 -15.35 26.82
CA SER A 334 15.22 -14.56 27.93
C SER A 334 16.12 -13.86 28.98
N HIS A 335 16.06 -12.51 29.00
CA HIS A 335 16.06 -11.73 30.25
C HIS A 335 15.05 -10.56 30.20
N THR A 336 14.48 -10.22 31.36
CA THR A 336 13.35 -9.30 31.58
C THR A 336 13.81 -7.87 31.96
N PRO A 337 12.90 -6.87 32.06
CA PRO A 337 13.19 -5.52 31.54
C PRO A 337 13.66 -4.49 32.57
N ILE A 338 14.27 -3.41 32.06
CA ILE A 338 14.47 -2.15 32.80
C ILE A 338 14.05 -0.96 31.91
N HIS A 339 12.87 -0.40 32.20
CA HIS A 339 12.60 1.03 32.05
C HIS A 339 13.15 1.77 33.30
N PRO A 340 13.37 3.10 33.33
CA PRO A 340 12.75 4.12 32.47
C PRO A 340 13.69 5.25 31.99
N SER A 341 13.18 6.17 31.16
CA SER A 341 13.03 7.60 31.52
C SER A 341 12.57 8.44 30.32
N ALA A 342 11.82 9.50 30.60
CA ALA A 342 11.36 10.47 29.62
C ALA A 342 12.50 11.28 29.00
N ASN A 343 12.25 11.81 27.79
CA ASN A 343 12.55 13.21 27.50
C ASN A 343 11.56 13.79 26.48
N PRO A 344 11.26 15.12 26.53
CA PRO A 344 10.29 15.77 25.67
C PRO A 344 10.95 16.47 24.47
N PHE A 345 10.27 16.55 23.32
CA PHE A 345 10.64 17.53 22.28
C PHE A 345 9.43 18.17 21.59
N ASN A 346 9.44 19.51 21.60
CA ASN A 346 8.61 20.40 20.78
C ASN A 346 9.30 20.64 19.43
N THR A 347 8.53 20.54 18.34
CA THR A 347 8.71 21.27 17.05
C THR A 347 7.33 21.21 16.36
N SER A 348 6.49 22.25 16.32
CA SER A 348 6.66 23.59 15.73
C SER A 348 6.81 23.56 14.19
N ASP A 349 5.65 23.54 13.53
CA ASP A 349 5.27 24.24 12.29
C ASP A 349 6.36 24.67 11.29
N HIS A 350 6.22 24.18 10.05
CA HIS A 350 6.11 25.06 8.88
C HIS A 350 5.48 24.31 7.69
N ILE A 351 4.20 24.61 7.39
CA ILE A 351 3.53 24.16 6.15
C ILE A 351 3.44 25.36 5.21
N VAL A 352 4.10 25.27 4.05
CA VAL A 352 3.89 26.21 2.93
C VAL A 352 2.91 25.57 1.95
N ALA A 353 1.72 26.16 1.82
CA ALA A 353 0.73 25.72 0.85
C ALA A 353 1.01 26.36 -0.52
N HIS A 354 1.18 25.54 -1.55
CA HIS A 354 1.10 25.99 -2.94
C HIS A 354 -0.04 25.27 -3.67
N SER A 355 -1.04 26.07 -4.05
CA SER A 355 -2.20 25.66 -4.82
C SER A 355 -1.93 25.76 -6.32
N SER A 356 -2.03 24.64 -7.04
CA SER A 356 -1.97 24.61 -8.51
C SER A 356 -3.13 23.77 -9.05
N SER A 357 -4.10 24.43 -9.66
CA SER A 357 -5.09 23.81 -10.55
C SER A 357 -4.52 23.69 -11.96
N ILE A 358 -4.94 22.67 -12.72
CA ILE A 358 -5.43 22.74 -14.13
C ILE A 358 -5.30 21.38 -14.87
N ASN A 359 -6.46 20.96 -15.42
CA ASN A 359 -6.74 20.12 -16.58
C ASN A 359 -6.03 18.78 -16.86
N GLN A 360 -6.87 17.74 -16.97
CA GLN A 360 -6.63 16.49 -17.69
C GLN A 360 -6.43 16.71 -19.20
N PRO A 361 -5.82 15.71 -19.88
CA PRO A 361 -6.45 15.17 -21.08
C PRO A 361 -6.67 13.64 -21.04
N LEU A 362 -7.64 13.21 -21.87
CA LEU A 362 -8.03 11.83 -22.14
C LEU A 362 -7.10 11.14 -23.17
N PHE A 363 -7.43 9.89 -23.55
CA PHE A 363 -6.77 8.98 -24.53
C PHE A 363 -5.70 8.03 -23.91
N GLY A 364 -5.54 6.77 -24.33
CA GLY A 364 -6.32 5.95 -25.28
C GLY A 364 -5.65 4.58 -25.53
N VAL A 365 -6.41 3.48 -25.45
CA VAL A 365 -5.95 2.06 -25.54
C VAL A 365 -5.71 1.65 -27.01
N PRO A 366 -4.56 1.03 -27.39
CA PRO A 366 -4.34 -0.44 -27.34
C PRO A 366 -2.87 -0.86 -27.03
N GLY A 367 -2.48 -2.13 -26.79
CA GLY A 367 -3.18 -3.43 -26.71
C GLY A 367 -2.19 -4.60 -26.97
N SER A 368 -2.47 -5.81 -26.46
CA SER A 368 -1.58 -7.01 -26.51
C SER A 368 -0.34 -6.92 -25.58
N SER A 369 0.25 -7.98 -25.00
CA SER A 369 0.20 -9.43 -25.30
C SER A 369 0.27 -10.30 -24.02
N ARG A 370 -0.04 -11.60 -24.14
CA ARG A 370 0.10 -12.59 -23.07
C ARG A 370 1.57 -12.84 -22.68
N ALA A 371 1.87 -12.80 -21.39
CA ALA A 371 2.93 -13.60 -20.78
C ALA A 371 2.40 -14.21 -19.47
N SER A 372 2.65 -15.50 -19.27
CA SER A 372 2.12 -16.28 -18.14
C SER A 372 3.25 -16.75 -17.25
N GLN A 373 3.18 -16.51 -15.94
CA GLN A 373 3.84 -17.35 -14.92
C GLN A 373 3.30 -17.15 -13.49
N LEU A 374 3.12 -18.29 -12.81
CA LEU A 374 2.98 -18.55 -11.36
C LEU A 374 2.31 -17.50 -10.44
N GLY A 375 1.03 -17.72 -10.13
CA GLY A 375 0.42 -17.24 -8.88
C GLY A 375 0.66 -18.23 -7.73
N PHE A 376 1.10 -17.74 -6.56
CA PHE A 376 1.47 -18.55 -5.39
C PHE A 376 0.43 -18.58 -4.26
N PHE A 377 -0.79 -18.06 -4.49
CA PHE A 377 -1.89 -18.17 -3.53
C PHE A 377 -2.62 -19.51 -3.67
N SER A 378 -2.10 -20.54 -3.02
CA SER A 378 -2.78 -21.83 -2.85
C SER A 378 -2.42 -22.51 -1.52
N THR A 379 -2.78 -21.86 -0.41
CA THR A 379 -2.91 -22.54 0.88
C THR A 379 -4.27 -23.24 0.93
N SER A 380 -4.27 -24.53 0.58
CA SER A 380 -5.44 -25.40 0.63
C SER A 380 -5.82 -25.77 2.07
N SER A 381 -6.50 -24.86 2.77
CA SER A 381 -7.32 -25.20 3.93
C SER A 381 -8.79 -25.26 3.50
N SER A 382 -9.43 -26.43 3.68
CA SER A 382 -10.85 -26.63 3.36
C SER A 382 -11.75 -25.97 4.39
N VAL A 383 -11.77 -24.64 4.38
CA VAL A 383 -12.79 -23.83 5.05
C VAL A 383 -14.12 -24.18 4.39
N GLN A 384 -15.04 -24.79 5.16
CA GLN A 384 -16.42 -24.93 4.69
C GLN A 384 -16.96 -23.52 4.39
N PRO A 385 -17.58 -23.28 3.21
CA PRO A 385 -18.11 -21.96 2.91
C PRO A 385 -19.14 -21.59 3.98
N LEU A 386 -18.86 -20.54 4.76
CA LEU A 386 -19.79 -20.07 5.79
C LEU A 386 -21.10 -19.68 5.10
N LYS A 387 -22.19 -20.32 5.52
CA LYS A 387 -23.55 -20.09 5.01
C LYS A 387 -24.10 -18.68 5.29
N GLU A 388 -23.33 -17.79 5.94
CA GLU A 388 -23.83 -16.54 6.54
C GLU A 388 -24.29 -15.48 5.52
N PHE A 389 -23.79 -15.49 4.28
CA PHE A 389 -24.09 -14.45 3.27
C PHE A 389 -25.16 -14.84 2.24
N SER A 390 -25.82 -16.00 2.36
CA SER A 390 -26.72 -16.51 1.33
C SER A 390 -27.98 -15.66 1.15
N TYR A 391 -28.56 -15.16 2.24
CA TYR A 391 -29.79 -14.36 2.23
C TYR A 391 -29.62 -12.96 1.63
N SER A 392 -28.50 -12.29 1.90
CA SER A 392 -28.20 -10.97 1.31
C SER A 392 -27.99 -11.06 -0.20
N ASN A 393 -27.23 -12.06 -0.65
CA ASN A 393 -27.04 -12.33 -2.07
C ASN A 393 -28.36 -12.69 -2.78
N ALA A 394 -29.22 -13.49 -2.13
CA ALA A 394 -30.56 -13.79 -2.63
C ALA A 394 -31.45 -12.53 -2.72
N PHE A 395 -31.39 -11.65 -1.71
CA PHE A 395 -32.15 -10.39 -1.67
C PHE A 395 -31.75 -9.45 -2.81
N GLN A 396 -30.44 -9.21 -2.98
CA GLN A 396 -29.89 -8.42 -4.07
C GLN A 396 -30.28 -9.00 -5.44
N ALA A 397 -30.09 -10.31 -5.65
CA ALA A 397 -30.43 -10.97 -6.92
C ALA A 397 -31.93 -10.86 -7.25
N ALA A 398 -32.82 -10.97 -6.26
CA ALA A 398 -34.25 -10.84 -6.44
C ALA A 398 -34.65 -9.40 -6.84
N LEU A 399 -34.07 -8.38 -6.22
CA LEU A 399 -34.31 -6.98 -6.58
C LEU A 399 -33.74 -6.61 -7.96
N VAL A 400 -32.54 -7.08 -8.30
CA VAL A 400 -31.95 -6.95 -9.65
C VAL A 400 -32.86 -7.59 -10.69
N LYS A 401 -33.41 -8.78 -10.42
CA LYS A 401 -34.29 -9.50 -11.36
C LYS A 401 -35.56 -8.72 -11.69
N ILE A 402 -36.25 -8.16 -10.69
CA ILE A 402 -37.48 -7.39 -10.93
C ILE A 402 -37.24 -5.98 -11.50
N THR A 403 -36.00 -5.48 -11.45
CA THR A 403 -35.63 -4.15 -11.97
C THR A 403 -34.87 -4.18 -13.30
N ALA A 404 -34.37 -5.36 -13.73
CA ALA A 404 -33.58 -5.52 -14.96
C ALA A 404 -34.21 -4.88 -16.20
N ASN A 405 -35.52 -5.09 -16.38
CA ASN A 405 -36.30 -4.57 -17.51
C ASN A 405 -36.94 -3.19 -17.23
N SER A 406 -36.68 -2.56 -16.08
CA SER A 406 -37.22 -1.24 -15.77
C SER A 406 -36.53 -0.17 -16.61
N THR A 407 -37.34 0.62 -17.31
CA THR A 407 -36.92 1.86 -18.00
C THR A 407 -37.25 3.12 -17.19
N ASN A 408 -37.90 2.98 -16.02
CA ASN A 408 -38.44 4.09 -15.25
C ASN A 408 -37.66 4.30 -13.93
N PRO A 409 -36.90 5.41 -13.76
CA PRO A 409 -36.17 5.67 -12.52
C PRO A 409 -37.11 5.87 -11.33
N ASN A 410 -38.32 6.40 -11.55
CA ASN A 410 -39.31 6.59 -10.48
C ASN A 410 -39.79 5.25 -9.90
N PHE A 411 -39.78 4.16 -10.67
CA PHE A 411 -40.08 2.82 -10.14
C PHE A 411 -38.97 2.36 -9.18
N LEU A 412 -37.71 2.63 -9.50
CA LEU A 412 -36.55 2.31 -8.65
C LEU A 412 -36.56 3.14 -7.35
N ALA A 413 -36.82 4.45 -7.48
CA ALA A 413 -37.01 5.37 -6.35
C ALA A 413 -38.16 4.91 -5.43
N ASN A 414 -39.31 4.56 -5.99
CA ASN A 414 -40.45 4.05 -5.22
C ASN A 414 -40.14 2.70 -4.53
N LEU A 415 -39.43 1.79 -5.20
CA LEU A 415 -39.03 0.50 -4.63
C LEU A 415 -38.11 0.70 -3.43
N LEU A 416 -37.11 1.58 -3.54
CA LEU A 416 -36.23 1.95 -2.44
C LEU A 416 -36.99 2.67 -1.31
N SER A 417 -38.00 3.47 -1.64
CA SER A 417 -38.91 4.08 -0.65
C SER A 417 -39.74 3.05 0.11
N LEU A 418 -40.09 1.89 -0.46
CA LEU A 418 -40.72 0.79 0.28
C LEU A 418 -39.74 0.11 1.24
N ILE A 419 -38.47 0.00 0.86
CA ILE A 419 -37.43 -0.51 1.76
C ILE A 419 -37.26 0.45 2.95
N ALA A 420 -37.26 1.76 2.71
CA ALA A 420 -37.26 2.78 3.78
C ALA A 420 -38.49 2.66 4.70
N ASP A 421 -39.70 2.51 4.13
CA ASP A 421 -40.94 2.31 4.90
C ASP A 421 -40.87 1.10 5.84
N PHE A 422 -40.20 0.00 5.44
CA PHE A 422 -40.10 -1.20 6.28
C PHE A 422 -39.34 -0.94 7.59
N PHE A 423 -38.29 -0.12 7.54
CA PHE A 423 -37.52 0.29 8.72
C PHE A 423 -38.22 1.39 9.52
N GLU A 424 -38.91 2.32 8.86
CA GLU A 424 -39.72 3.37 9.51
C GLU A 424 -40.92 2.79 10.27
N GLU A 425 -41.58 1.77 9.70
CA GLU A 425 -42.64 0.98 10.36
C GLU A 425 -42.08 0.00 11.43
N TYR A 426 -40.77 0.03 11.73
CA TYR A 426 -40.06 -0.82 12.72
C TYR A 426 -40.25 -2.33 12.54
N ARG A 427 -40.39 -2.81 11.29
CA ARG A 427 -40.66 -4.22 10.99
C ARG A 427 -39.42 -5.13 11.02
N ALA A 428 -38.22 -4.56 11.09
CA ALA A 428 -36.97 -5.29 11.10
C ALA A 428 -36.70 -5.95 12.47
N SER A 429 -36.83 -7.27 12.55
CA SER A 429 -36.69 -8.03 13.80
C SER A 429 -35.28 -7.90 14.39
N GLY A 430 -35.19 -7.38 15.61
CA GLY A 430 -33.95 -7.29 16.38
C GLY A 430 -33.02 -6.13 16.03
N ILE A 431 -33.38 -5.29 15.05
CA ILE A 431 -32.72 -3.99 14.86
C ILE A 431 -33.23 -3.03 15.93
N GLN A 432 -32.30 -2.35 16.62
CA GLN A 432 -32.68 -1.34 17.60
C GLN A 432 -33.39 -0.16 16.93
N LYS A 433 -34.40 0.41 17.61
CA LYS A 433 -35.24 1.51 17.09
C LYS A 433 -34.42 2.67 16.49
N GLN A 434 -33.31 3.03 17.14
CA GLN A 434 -32.42 4.12 16.69
C GLN A 434 -31.76 3.80 15.34
N ASN A 435 -31.29 2.57 15.15
CA ASN A 435 -30.65 2.14 13.91
C ASN A 435 -31.68 2.04 12.78
N ALA A 436 -32.90 1.57 13.07
CA ALA A 436 -34.00 1.56 12.10
C ALA A 436 -34.38 2.99 11.61
N ILE A 437 -34.36 3.99 12.50
CA ILE A 437 -34.56 5.40 12.13
C ILE A 437 -33.45 5.90 11.19
N ILE A 438 -32.18 5.58 11.48
CA ILE A 438 -31.04 5.99 10.64
C ILE A 438 -31.13 5.32 9.27
N LEU A 439 -31.36 4.00 9.22
CA LEU A 439 -31.55 3.25 7.98
C LEU A 439 -32.68 3.84 7.12
N ALA A 440 -33.85 4.10 7.71
CA ALA A 440 -34.97 4.71 7.00
C ALA A 440 -34.61 6.12 6.47
N TYR A 441 -33.94 6.94 7.28
CA TYR A 441 -33.50 8.28 6.90
C TYR A 441 -32.54 8.26 5.69
N ASP A 442 -31.53 7.38 5.71
CA ASP A 442 -30.57 7.23 4.62
C ASP A 442 -31.23 6.70 3.35
N LEU A 443 -32.09 5.68 3.47
CA LEU A 443 -32.82 5.15 2.33
C LEU A 443 -33.68 6.24 1.67
N TYR A 444 -34.40 7.07 2.44
CA TYR A 444 -35.13 8.22 1.87
C TYR A 444 -34.19 9.29 1.27
N GLN A 445 -32.95 9.45 1.76
CA GLN A 445 -31.95 10.33 1.13
C GLN A 445 -31.46 9.79 -0.21
N GLN A 446 -31.24 8.47 -0.33
CA GLN A 446 -30.87 7.82 -1.59
C GLN A 446 -32.04 7.82 -2.60
N VAL A 447 -33.29 7.66 -2.13
CA VAL A 447 -34.49 7.86 -2.98
C VAL A 447 -34.49 9.24 -3.65
N LEU A 448 -34.12 10.29 -2.90
CA LEU A 448 -34.02 11.66 -3.42
C LEU A 448 -32.78 11.92 -4.29
N THR A 449 -31.84 10.96 -4.36
CA THR A 449 -30.74 10.95 -5.33
C THR A 449 -31.22 10.34 -6.65
N ILE A 450 -32.09 9.33 -6.62
CA ILE A 450 -32.71 8.75 -7.83
C ILE A 450 -33.79 9.67 -8.42
N ASP A 451 -34.70 10.18 -7.58
CA ASP A 451 -35.76 11.12 -7.97
C ASP A 451 -35.79 12.30 -6.97
N PRO A 452 -35.13 13.43 -7.29
CA PRO A 452 -35.12 14.62 -6.45
C PRO A 452 -36.51 15.21 -6.16
N MET A 453 -37.51 14.92 -7.01
CA MET A 453 -38.89 15.39 -6.87
C MET A 453 -39.80 14.38 -6.15
N HIS A 454 -39.24 13.28 -5.62
CA HIS A 454 -39.99 12.21 -4.95
C HIS A 454 -40.67 12.70 -3.65
N HIS A 455 -41.88 13.24 -3.79
CA HIS A 455 -42.62 13.95 -2.76
C HIS A 455 -42.67 13.18 -1.43
N ARG A 456 -42.98 11.88 -1.49
CA ARG A 456 -43.09 11.02 -0.31
C ARG A 456 -41.79 10.90 0.48
N ALA A 457 -40.65 10.75 -0.20
CA ALA A 457 -39.35 10.64 0.47
C ALA A 457 -38.91 11.98 1.05
N SER A 458 -39.19 13.09 0.35
CA SER A 458 -38.96 14.44 0.89
C SER A 458 -39.76 14.67 2.18
N VAL A 459 -41.06 14.36 2.19
CA VAL A 459 -41.91 14.44 3.38
C VAL A 459 -41.38 13.54 4.50
N LYS A 460 -41.15 12.25 4.25
CA LYS A 460 -40.74 11.29 5.28
C LYS A 460 -39.34 11.56 5.84
N ARG A 461 -38.36 11.93 5.01
CA ARG A 461 -37.02 12.34 5.47
C ARG A 461 -37.09 13.57 6.38
N ASN A 462 -37.91 14.56 6.01
CA ASN A 462 -38.09 15.77 6.81
C ASN A 462 -38.86 15.47 8.12
N GLU A 463 -39.86 14.60 8.08
CA GLU A 463 -40.58 14.09 9.26
C GLU A 463 -39.60 13.43 10.24
N LEU A 464 -38.84 12.43 9.80
CA LEU A 464 -37.81 11.77 10.62
C LEU A 464 -36.81 12.78 11.20
N ARG A 465 -36.29 13.71 10.37
CA ARG A 465 -35.36 14.76 10.82
C ARG A 465 -35.96 15.65 11.92
N SER A 466 -37.25 15.96 11.84
CA SER A 466 -37.93 16.77 12.85
C SER A 466 -38.20 16.00 14.15
N GLN A 467 -38.66 14.75 14.05
CA GLN A 467 -38.99 13.90 15.20
C GLN A 467 -37.74 13.38 15.94
N HIS A 468 -36.63 13.19 15.23
CA HIS A 468 -35.40 12.59 15.73
C HIS A 468 -34.17 13.49 15.54
N SER A 469 -34.38 14.81 15.65
CA SER A 469 -33.38 15.86 15.39
C SER A 469 -32.04 15.69 16.12
N LYS A 470 -32.03 15.17 17.35
CA LYS A 470 -30.77 14.87 18.08
C LYS A 470 -29.99 13.72 17.46
N LEU A 471 -30.68 12.63 17.11
CA LEU A 471 -30.07 11.42 16.53
C LEU A 471 -29.57 11.70 15.11
N ILE A 472 -30.44 12.26 14.28
CA ILE A 472 -30.13 12.59 12.89
C ILE A 472 -29.15 13.77 12.79
N GLY A 473 -29.21 14.74 13.71
CA GLY A 473 -28.25 15.85 13.75
C GLY A 473 -26.82 15.39 14.06
N ALA A 474 -26.65 14.48 15.02
CA ALA A 474 -25.35 13.86 15.30
C ALA A 474 -24.88 12.92 14.17
N TYR A 475 -25.81 12.30 13.44
CA TYR A 475 -25.50 11.44 12.30
C TYR A 475 -25.10 12.25 11.04
N GLN A 476 -25.70 13.43 10.82
CA GLN A 476 -25.47 14.29 9.65
C GLN A 476 -24.03 14.81 9.53
N SER A 477 -23.23 14.81 10.60
CA SER A 477 -21.79 15.13 10.51
C SER A 477 -20.93 14.00 9.91
N TYR A 478 -21.46 12.78 9.83
CA TYR A 478 -20.76 11.59 9.32
C TYR A 478 -21.33 11.09 7.99
N SER A 479 -22.64 11.27 7.76
CA SER A 479 -23.26 11.05 6.46
C SER A 479 -22.71 12.06 5.44
N ARG A 480 -21.88 11.59 4.50
CA ARG A 480 -21.49 12.41 3.35
C ARG A 480 -22.77 12.82 2.62
N SER A 481 -23.00 14.12 2.50
CA SER A 481 -24.02 14.65 1.60
C SER A 481 -23.64 14.28 0.18
N SER A 482 -24.16 13.15 -0.31
CA SER A 482 -24.10 12.80 -1.72
C SER A 482 -24.69 13.98 -2.49
N SER A 483 -23.84 14.67 -3.26
CA SER A 483 -24.32 15.70 -4.18
C SER A 483 -25.40 15.07 -5.04
N PRO A 484 -26.56 15.73 -5.23
CA PRO A 484 -27.65 15.15 -5.99
C PRO A 484 -27.20 14.96 -7.45
N ILE A 485 -26.76 13.74 -7.77
CA ILE A 485 -26.62 13.28 -9.13
C ILE A 485 -28.04 13.28 -9.68
N LEU A 486 -28.34 14.17 -10.63
CA LEU A 486 -29.59 14.08 -11.35
C LEU A 486 -29.49 12.81 -12.22
N ALA A 487 -29.98 11.68 -11.69
CA ALA A 487 -29.98 10.37 -12.34
C ALA A 487 -30.97 10.36 -13.52
N THR A 488 -30.65 11.17 -14.53
CA THR A 488 -31.40 11.32 -15.78
C THR A 488 -31.28 10.06 -16.64
N GLN A 489 -30.27 9.23 -16.38
CA GLN A 489 -30.08 7.94 -17.04
C GLN A 489 -30.54 6.80 -16.16
N ILE A 490 -31.31 5.87 -16.75
CA ILE A 490 -31.84 4.69 -16.04
C ILE A 490 -30.74 3.80 -15.45
N GLU A 491 -29.57 3.71 -16.09
CA GLU A 491 -28.46 2.90 -15.59
C GLU A 491 -27.78 3.54 -14.37
N GLU A 492 -27.73 4.87 -14.27
CA GLU A 492 -27.29 5.57 -13.04
C GLU A 492 -28.26 5.27 -11.89
N ALA A 493 -29.56 5.31 -12.15
CA ALA A 493 -30.60 4.97 -11.18
C ALA A 493 -30.55 3.50 -10.73
N LYS A 494 -30.30 2.55 -11.65
CA LYS A 494 -30.06 1.13 -11.33
C LYS A 494 -28.78 0.94 -10.49
N ASN A 495 -27.69 1.59 -10.87
CA ASN A 495 -26.43 1.54 -10.12
C ASN A 495 -26.58 2.11 -8.71
N CYS A 496 -27.31 3.22 -8.55
CA CYS A 496 -27.65 3.80 -7.26
C CYS A 496 -28.51 2.85 -6.41
N LEU A 497 -29.55 2.25 -6.99
CA LEU A 497 -30.38 1.26 -6.30
C LEU A 497 -29.55 0.05 -5.84
N ASN A 498 -28.79 -0.57 -6.74
CA ASN A 498 -27.99 -1.76 -6.45
C ASN A 498 -26.97 -1.48 -5.33
N ARG A 499 -26.23 -0.35 -5.43
CA ARG A 499 -25.30 0.10 -4.41
C ARG A 499 -25.98 0.32 -3.06
N THR A 500 -27.15 0.97 -3.04
CA THR A 500 -27.86 1.25 -1.79
C THR A 500 -28.39 -0.03 -1.15
N VAL A 501 -28.87 -0.99 -1.94
CA VAL A 501 -29.31 -2.31 -1.46
C VAL A 501 -28.12 -3.11 -0.91
N GLU A 502 -26.96 -3.06 -1.57
CA GLU A 502 -25.71 -3.67 -1.10
C GLU A 502 -25.27 -3.07 0.25
N GLU A 503 -25.14 -1.74 0.31
CA GLU A 503 -24.79 -0.98 1.53
C GLU A 503 -25.78 -1.28 2.68
N LEU A 504 -27.08 -1.38 2.38
CA LEU A 504 -28.09 -1.83 3.34
C LEU A 504 -27.83 -3.25 3.84
N THR A 505 -27.61 -4.23 2.96
CA THR A 505 -27.35 -5.62 3.38
C THR A 505 -26.11 -5.74 4.28
N ILE A 506 -25.04 -5.01 3.96
CA ILE A 506 -23.82 -4.95 4.79
C ILE A 506 -24.12 -4.34 6.17
N GLN A 507 -24.92 -3.26 6.22
CA GLN A 507 -25.35 -2.67 7.49
C GLN A 507 -26.23 -3.63 8.31
N LEU A 508 -27.12 -4.40 7.68
CA LEU A 508 -27.92 -5.42 8.36
C LEU A 508 -27.05 -6.52 8.96
N GLU A 509 -26.09 -7.04 8.19
CA GLU A 509 -25.12 -8.05 8.63
C GLU A 509 -24.28 -7.54 9.81
N SER A 510 -23.79 -6.30 9.75
CA SER A 510 -23.02 -5.67 10.84
C SER A 510 -23.86 -5.42 12.10
N LEU A 511 -25.12 -5.01 11.95
CA LEU A 511 -26.04 -4.77 13.07
C LEU A 511 -26.52 -6.06 13.75
N LEU A 512 -26.64 -7.15 12.98
CA LEU A 512 -27.18 -8.44 13.42
C LEU A 512 -26.10 -9.54 13.45
N MET A 513 -24.81 -9.19 13.45
CA MET A 513 -23.67 -10.10 13.28
C MET A 513 -23.57 -11.25 14.31
N ASN A 514 -24.30 -11.14 15.42
CA ASN A 514 -24.36 -12.16 16.48
C ASN A 514 -25.57 -13.10 16.35
N ASP A 515 -26.43 -12.92 15.34
CA ASP A 515 -27.70 -13.61 15.19
C ASP A 515 -28.12 -13.72 13.69
N PRO A 516 -27.59 -14.72 12.96
CA PRO A 516 -27.91 -14.92 11.54
C PRO A 516 -29.40 -15.21 11.28
N GLU A 517 -30.13 -15.78 12.25
CA GLU A 517 -31.57 -16.02 12.13
C GLU A 517 -32.36 -14.70 12.03
N LYS A 518 -31.93 -13.65 12.73
CA LYS A 518 -32.51 -12.30 12.58
C LYS A 518 -32.21 -11.67 11.22
N ILE A 519 -31.06 -11.94 10.60
CA ILE A 519 -30.76 -11.49 9.23
C ILE A 519 -31.74 -12.15 8.27
N GLN A 520 -31.86 -13.49 8.34
CA GLN A 520 -32.84 -14.27 7.57
C GLN A 520 -34.28 -13.74 7.77
N HIS A 521 -34.72 -13.55 9.03
CA HIS A 521 -36.07 -13.07 9.32
C HIS A 521 -36.31 -11.65 8.78
N THR A 522 -35.32 -10.76 8.91
CA THR A 522 -35.42 -9.37 8.42
C THR A 522 -35.51 -9.33 6.88
N LEU A 523 -34.68 -10.09 6.17
CA LEU A 523 -34.68 -10.13 4.70
C LEU A 523 -35.94 -10.84 4.14
N ASN A 524 -36.40 -11.91 4.79
CA ASN A 524 -37.70 -12.52 4.50
C ASN A 524 -38.86 -11.54 4.71
N GLY A 525 -38.82 -10.78 5.82
CA GLY A 525 -39.79 -9.73 6.13
C GLY A 525 -39.82 -8.63 5.05
N LEU A 526 -38.65 -8.20 4.57
CA LEU A 526 -38.52 -7.26 3.46
C LEU A 526 -39.12 -7.81 2.16
N ILE A 527 -38.74 -9.02 1.74
CA ILE A 527 -39.29 -9.68 0.53
C ILE A 527 -40.82 -9.81 0.62
N HIS A 528 -41.34 -10.25 1.76
CA HIS A 528 -42.78 -10.34 1.97
C HIS A 528 -43.44 -8.96 1.87
N PHE A 529 -42.92 -7.95 2.59
CA PHE A 529 -43.48 -6.60 2.65
C PHE A 529 -43.50 -5.92 1.28
N ILE A 530 -42.37 -5.93 0.55
CA ILE A 530 -42.25 -5.38 -0.81
C ILE A 530 -43.24 -6.09 -1.74
N GLY A 531 -43.26 -7.43 -1.73
CA GLY A 531 -44.21 -8.20 -2.53
C GLY A 531 -45.67 -7.86 -2.23
N THR A 532 -46.04 -7.73 -0.96
CA THR A 532 -47.41 -7.38 -0.55
C THR A 532 -47.80 -5.95 -0.95
N LYS A 533 -46.85 -5.00 -0.99
CA LYS A 533 -47.08 -3.62 -1.46
C LYS A 533 -47.17 -3.57 -3.00
N LEU A 534 -46.38 -4.38 -3.73
CA LEU A 534 -46.47 -4.57 -5.19
C LEU A 534 -47.82 -5.19 -5.61
N THR A 535 -48.25 -6.27 -4.95
CA THR A 535 -49.57 -6.90 -5.21
C THR A 535 -50.73 -5.93 -4.98
N LYS A 536 -50.59 -4.97 -4.04
CA LYS A 536 -51.58 -3.91 -3.78
C LYS A 536 -51.48 -2.70 -4.71
N GLY A 537 -50.51 -2.68 -5.64
CA GLY A 537 -50.32 -1.57 -6.59
C GLY A 537 -49.76 -0.29 -5.97
N VAL A 538 -49.20 -0.34 -4.76
CA VAL A 538 -48.82 0.84 -3.96
C VAL A 538 -47.80 1.74 -4.67
N ILE A 539 -46.93 1.16 -5.51
CA ILE A 539 -45.89 1.88 -6.25
C ILE A 539 -46.02 1.81 -7.78
N THR A 540 -46.86 0.91 -8.28
CA THR A 540 -47.08 0.65 -9.71
C THR A 540 -48.37 1.28 -10.24
N THR A 541 -49.18 1.91 -9.38
CA THR A 541 -50.55 2.40 -9.61
C THR A 541 -51.59 1.33 -9.93
N THR A 542 -51.20 0.24 -10.60
CA THR A 542 -51.99 -0.98 -10.78
C THR A 542 -51.40 -2.13 -9.96
N PRO A 543 -52.23 -3.05 -9.42
CA PRO A 543 -51.75 -4.31 -8.84
C PRO A 543 -50.78 -5.04 -9.77
N SER A 544 -49.63 -5.48 -9.24
CA SER A 544 -48.63 -6.23 -10.01
C SER A 544 -48.20 -7.53 -9.30
N PRO A 545 -49.13 -8.50 -9.15
CA PRO A 545 -48.84 -9.78 -8.50
C PRO A 545 -47.74 -10.60 -9.21
N GLU A 546 -47.53 -10.40 -10.50
CA GLU A 546 -46.49 -11.06 -11.30
C GLU A 546 -45.10 -10.63 -10.83
N ILE A 547 -44.89 -9.33 -10.58
CA ILE A 547 -43.61 -8.79 -10.07
C ILE A 547 -43.36 -9.29 -8.65
N SER A 548 -44.40 -9.34 -7.80
CA SER A 548 -44.34 -9.92 -6.44
C SER A 548 -43.97 -11.41 -6.47
N THR A 549 -44.53 -12.16 -7.42
CA THR A 549 -44.23 -13.58 -7.62
C THR A 549 -42.79 -13.77 -8.09
N MET A 550 -42.33 -12.99 -9.08
CA MET A 550 -40.94 -13.01 -9.57
C MET A 550 -39.93 -12.69 -8.47
N LEU A 551 -40.19 -11.65 -7.66
CA LEU A 551 -39.36 -11.27 -6.51
C LEU A 551 -39.21 -12.46 -5.53
N ARG A 552 -40.34 -13.05 -5.12
CA ARG A 552 -40.34 -14.16 -4.16
C ARG A 552 -39.68 -15.41 -4.75
N GLN A 553 -40.00 -15.75 -5.99
CA GLN A 553 -39.45 -16.92 -6.67
C GLN A 553 -37.92 -16.83 -6.79
N THR A 554 -37.39 -15.74 -7.36
CA THR A 554 -35.94 -15.57 -7.54
C THR A 554 -35.18 -15.57 -6.21
N PHE A 555 -35.77 -15.01 -5.15
CA PHE A 555 -35.19 -15.07 -3.81
C PHE A 555 -35.04 -16.52 -3.31
N HIS A 556 -36.09 -17.34 -3.43
CA HIS A 556 -36.05 -18.73 -2.96
C HIS A 556 -35.19 -19.63 -3.87
N GLU A 557 -35.21 -19.43 -5.19
CA GLU A 557 -34.33 -20.12 -6.14
C GLU A 557 -32.85 -19.86 -5.79
N LYS A 558 -32.48 -18.60 -5.52
CA LYS A 558 -31.10 -18.25 -5.16
C LYS A 558 -30.67 -18.84 -3.82
N LEU A 559 -31.58 -19.00 -2.85
CA LEU A 559 -31.29 -19.71 -1.59
C LEU A 559 -31.10 -21.22 -1.80
N GLN A 560 -31.88 -21.84 -2.69
CA GLN A 560 -31.73 -23.26 -3.04
C GLN A 560 -30.40 -23.53 -3.75
N GLU A 561 -30.02 -22.70 -4.72
CA GLU A 561 -28.71 -22.76 -5.38
C GLU A 561 -27.53 -22.68 -4.40
N LEU A 562 -27.70 -21.94 -3.29
CA LEU A 562 -26.69 -21.75 -2.25
C LEU A 562 -26.76 -22.80 -1.12
N GLY A 563 -27.51 -23.90 -1.29
CA GLY A 563 -27.49 -25.03 -0.38
C GLY A 563 -28.35 -24.88 0.89
N HIS A 564 -29.47 -24.15 0.80
CA HIS A 564 -30.50 -24.06 1.83
C HIS A 564 -31.78 -24.83 1.43
N PRO A 565 -31.79 -26.18 1.50
CA PRO A 565 -32.95 -26.99 1.08
C PRO A 565 -34.17 -26.80 1.98
N ASP A 566 -34.00 -26.38 3.24
CA ASP A 566 -35.10 -26.18 4.20
C ASP A 566 -35.89 -24.88 3.98
N ALA A 567 -35.50 -24.05 3.00
CA ALA A 567 -36.27 -22.86 2.59
C ALA A 567 -37.56 -23.22 1.81
N VAL A 568 -37.84 -24.51 1.59
CA VAL A 568 -38.95 -25.00 0.76
C VAL A 568 -40.25 -25.13 1.59
N THR A 569 -40.87 -23.99 1.91
CA THR A 569 -42.30 -23.79 1.60
C THR A 569 -42.73 -22.34 1.92
N PRO A 570 -43.44 -21.66 1.00
CA PRO A 570 -44.26 -20.51 1.38
C PRO A 570 -45.49 -21.04 2.15
N GLN A 571 -45.35 -21.24 3.47
CA GLN A 571 -46.54 -21.30 4.32
C GLN A 571 -47.23 -19.93 4.21
N PHE A 572 -48.47 -19.95 3.72
CA PHE A 572 -49.28 -18.75 3.56
C PHE A 572 -49.56 -18.14 4.95
N PHE A 573 -48.92 -16.99 5.20
CA PHE A 573 -49.25 -16.02 6.25
C PHE A 573 -49.84 -14.76 5.60
#